data_AF-T1A4J8-F1
#
_entry.id   AF-T1A4J8-F1
#
_cell.length_a   1.000
_cell.length_b   1.000
_cell.length_c   1.000
_cell.angle_alpha   90.00
_cell.angle_beta   90.00
_cell.angle_gamma   90.00
#
_symmetry.space_group_name_H-M   'P 1'
#
loop_
_entity.id
_entity.type
_entity.pdbx_description
1 polymer ?
#
loop_
_entity_poly.entity_id
_entity_poly.type
_entity_poly.pdbx_seq_one_letter_code
_entity_poly.pdbx_strand_id
1 'polypeptide(L)'
;MTYVFQVVTQLNAGPGPVVVKARGNVISRAVDVVEIVRRRYLENQVAIGTIQIDTERLVNREGREMNVSSITIPLQRIGAPSAPAGPTAPAPPGPAASAGRG
;
A
#
# COMPACT_ATOMS: atom_id res chain seq x y z
N MET A 1 9.88 6.58 -3.82
CA MET A 1 8.50 6.88 -3.38
C MET A 1 7.44 6.64 -4.46
N THR A 2 7.73 6.75 -5.76
CA THR A 2 6.75 6.51 -6.85
C THR A 2 5.99 5.18 -6.74
N TYR A 3 6.68 4.07 -6.46
CA TYR A 3 6.04 2.75 -6.34
C TYR A 3 5.05 2.66 -5.17
N VAL A 4 5.29 3.37 -4.07
CA VAL A 4 4.36 3.42 -2.92
C VAL A 4 3.03 4.03 -3.36
N PHE A 5 3.08 5.19 -4.02
CA PHE A 5 1.87 5.88 -4.47
C PHE A 5 1.10 5.04 -5.49
N GLN A 6 1.77 4.37 -6.43
CA GLN A 6 1.09 3.48 -7.38
C GLN A 6 0.39 2.32 -6.68
N VAL A 7 1.03 1.68 -5.70
CA VAL A 7 0.41 0.59 -4.93
C VAL A 7 -0.80 1.09 -4.15
N VAL A 8 -0.70 2.26 -3.49
CA VAL A 8 -1.85 2.87 -2.78
C VAL A 8 -3.00 3.17 -3.74
N THR A 9 -2.73 3.78 -4.89
CA THR A 9 -3.75 4.09 -5.90
C THR A 9 -4.42 2.83 -6.43
N GLN A 10 -3.65 1.78 -6.74
CA GLN A 10 -4.22 0.51 -7.20
C GLN A 10 -5.06 -0.18 -6.13
N LEU A 11 -4.61 -0.19 -4.87
CA LEU A 11 -5.38 -0.75 -3.75
C LEU A 11 -6.68 0.02 -3.48
N ASN A 12 -6.72 1.31 -3.79
CA ASN A 12 -7.94 2.13 -3.69
C ASN A 12 -8.86 2.00 -4.92
N ALA A 13 -8.34 1.57 -6.07
CA ALA A 13 -9.09 1.47 -7.32
C ALA A 13 -10.04 0.26 -7.39
N GLY A 14 -9.90 -0.74 -6.51
CA GLY A 14 -10.81 -1.87 -6.46
C GLY A 14 -10.34 -3.04 -5.59
N PRO A 15 -11.15 -4.10 -5.50
CA PRO A 15 -10.93 -5.24 -4.59
C PRO A 15 -9.84 -6.22 -5.06
N GLY A 16 -9.19 -5.96 -6.20
CA GLY A 16 -8.21 -6.86 -6.79
C GLY A 16 -6.90 -6.89 -5.97
N PRO A 17 -6.22 -8.05 -5.89
CA PRO A 17 -4.93 -8.13 -5.25
C PRO A 17 -3.90 -7.33 -6.04
N VAL A 18 -3.18 -6.43 -5.38
CA VAL A 18 -2.02 -5.74 -5.95
C VAL A 18 -0.79 -6.57 -5.70
N VAL A 19 -0.06 -6.93 -6.76
CA VAL A 19 1.10 -7.82 -6.65
C VAL A 19 2.38 -7.04 -6.91
N VAL A 20 3.19 -6.88 -5.87
CA VAL A 20 4.51 -6.25 -5.99
C VAL A 20 5.52 -7.32 -6.41
N LYS A 21 6.15 -7.14 -7.57
CA LYS A 21 7.19 -8.03 -8.09
C LYS A 21 8.52 -7.30 -8.17
N ALA A 22 9.60 -8.00 -7.83
CA ALA A 22 10.95 -7.48 -7.95
C ALA A 22 11.95 -8.60 -8.20
N ARG A 23 13.12 -8.24 -8.72
CA ARG A 23 14.22 -9.17 -8.97
C ARG A 23 15.57 -8.52 -8.72
N GLY A 24 16.54 -9.31 -8.26
CA GLY A 24 17.90 -8.86 -7.96
C GLY A 24 17.95 -7.83 -6.83
N ASN A 25 18.78 -6.81 -6.99
CA ASN A 25 19.10 -5.84 -5.94
C ASN A 25 17.91 -4.96 -5.50
N VAL A 26 16.82 -4.91 -6.28
CA VAL A 26 15.62 -4.12 -5.92
C VAL A 26 14.61 -4.88 -5.06
N ILE A 27 14.91 -6.11 -4.65
CA ILE A 27 14.08 -6.90 -3.72
C ILE A 27 13.88 -6.16 -2.39
N SER A 28 14.94 -5.59 -1.81
CA SER A 28 14.84 -4.80 -0.57
C SER A 28 13.86 -3.63 -0.73
N ARG A 29 13.93 -2.94 -1.87
CA ARG A 29 13.01 -1.84 -2.20
C ARG A 29 11.57 -2.31 -2.31
N ALA A 30 11.31 -3.51 -2.82
CA ALA A 30 9.96 -4.08 -2.89
C ALA A 30 9.37 -4.29 -1.50
N VAL A 31 10.18 -4.83 -0.58
CA VAL A 31 9.82 -5.00 0.83
C VAL A 31 9.55 -3.64 1.48
N ASP A 32 10.44 -2.65 1.28
CA ASP A 32 10.24 -1.30 1.80
C ASP A 32 8.94 -0.66 1.30
N VAL A 33 8.62 -0.81 0.01
CA VAL A 33 7.37 -0.30 -0.58
C VAL A 33 6.16 -0.91 0.13
N VAL A 34 6.16 -2.23 0.31
CA VAL A 34 5.07 -2.95 0.99
C VAL A 34 4.93 -2.49 2.44
N GLU A 35 6.03 -2.37 3.18
CA GLU A 35 6.02 -1.90 4.57
C GLU A 35 5.51 -0.46 4.68
N ILE A 36 5.97 0.44 3.81
CA ILE A 36 5.51 1.84 3.81
C ILE A 36 4.01 1.91 3.52
N VAL A 37 3.51 1.16 2.54
CA VAL A 37 2.08 1.12 2.19
C VAL A 37 1.24 0.71 3.40
N ARG A 38 1.56 -0.43 4.04
CA ARG A 38 0.74 -0.98 5.13
C ARG A 38 0.93 -0.30 6.48
N ARG A 39 2.05 0.40 6.71
CA ARG A 39 2.33 1.07 8.00
C ARG A 39 2.07 2.57 7.99
N ARG A 40 2.11 3.23 6.84
CA ARG A 40 1.99 4.70 6.76
C ARG A 40 0.77 5.20 6.00
N TYR A 41 0.26 4.44 5.03
CA TYR A 41 -0.82 4.90 4.15
C TYR A 41 -2.13 4.16 4.36
N LEU A 42 -2.07 2.84 4.48
CA LEU A 42 -3.24 1.97 4.64
C LEU A 42 -3.06 1.10 5.87
N GLU A 43 -2.86 1.76 7.01
CA GLU A 43 -2.68 1.10 8.31
C GLU A 43 -3.90 0.26 8.67
N ASN A 44 -3.66 -0.98 9.10
CA ASN A 44 -4.67 -1.98 9.44
C ASN A 44 -5.69 -2.27 8.31
N GLN A 45 -5.35 -1.90 7.08
CA GLN A 45 -6.24 -1.90 5.93
C GLN A 45 -5.75 -2.80 4.79
N VAL A 46 -4.51 -3.31 4.88
CA VAL A 46 -3.89 -4.18 3.88
C VAL A 46 -3.30 -5.41 4.55
N ALA A 47 -3.63 -6.59 4.01
CA ALA A 47 -2.98 -7.86 4.35
C ALA A 47 -1.94 -8.24 3.29
N ILE A 48 -0.87 -8.88 3.73
CA ILE A 48 0.13 -9.50 2.86
C ILE A 48 -0.29 -10.96 2.64
N GLY A 49 -0.36 -11.39 1.38
CA GLY A 49 -0.62 -12.79 1.02
C GLY A 49 0.63 -13.67 1.07
N THR A 50 0.57 -14.83 0.41
CA THR A 50 1.71 -15.75 0.32
C THR A 50 2.84 -15.12 -0.48
N ILE A 51 3.97 -14.87 0.18
CA ILE A 51 5.20 -14.38 -0.46
C ILE A 51 5.85 -15.55 -1.20
N GLN A 52 6.21 -15.33 -2.46
CA GLN A 52 6.92 -16.31 -3.28
C GLN A 52 8.30 -15.76 -3.63
N ILE A 53 9.31 -16.63 -3.56
CA ILE A 53 10.68 -16.35 -4.00
C ILE A 53 11.06 -17.39 -5.06
N ASP A 54 11.85 -16.97 -6.04
CA ASP A 54 12.32 -17.84 -7.11
C ASP A 54 13.65 -17.35 -7.68
N THR A 55 14.16 -18.03 -8.70
CA THR A 55 15.32 -17.65 -9.51
C THR A 55 14.92 -17.55 -10.99
N GLU A 56 14.97 -16.34 -11.54
CA GLU A 56 14.79 -16.10 -12.97
C GLU A 56 16.11 -16.28 -13.72
N ARG A 57 16.09 -16.98 -14.85
CA ARG A 57 17.21 -17.02 -15.80
C ARG A 57 17.07 -15.87 -16.79
N LEU A 58 18.06 -14.99 -16.82
CA LEU A 58 18.13 -13.85 -17.72
C LEU A 58 19.37 -13.93 -18.60
N VAL A 59 19.24 -13.51 -19.84
CA VAL A 59 20.39 -13.37 -20.74
C VAL A 59 20.84 -11.92 -20.68
N ASN A 60 22.11 -11.70 -20.32
CA ASN A 60 22.68 -10.35 -20.31
C ASN A 60 23.00 -9.88 -21.74
N ARG A 61 23.44 -8.63 -21.89
CA ARG A 61 23.74 -8.03 -23.20
C ARG A 61 24.85 -8.73 -23.98
N GLU A 62 25.67 -9.53 -23.29
CA GLU A 62 26.79 -10.28 -23.84
C GLU A 62 26.41 -11.74 -24.17
N GLY A 63 25.12 -12.11 -24.05
CA GLY A 63 24.65 -13.46 -24.32
C GLY A 63 24.91 -14.46 -23.20
N ARG A 64 25.39 -14.03 -22.02
CA ARG A 64 25.61 -14.90 -20.87
C ARG A 64 24.32 -15.06 -20.06
N GLU A 65 23.99 -16.30 -19.73
CA GLU A 65 22.91 -16.61 -18.80
C GLU A 65 23.30 -16.23 -17.37
N MET A 66 22.36 -15.62 -16.64
CA MET A 66 22.50 -15.21 -15.26
C MET A 66 21.26 -15.61 -14.48
N ASN A 67 21.50 -16.18 -13.30
CA ASN A 67 20.45 -16.45 -12.32
C ASN A 67 20.22 -15.19 -11.49
N VAL A 68 18.97 -14.74 -11.41
CA VAL A 68 18.58 -13.55 -10.66
C VAL A 68 17.44 -13.92 -9.72
N SER A 69 17.64 -13.72 -8.42
CA SER A 69 16.58 -13.92 -7.43
C SER A 69 15.36 -13.05 -7.76
N SER A 70 14.16 -13.59 -7.58
CA SER A 70 12.91 -12.86 -7.74
C SER A 70 12.02 -13.01 -6.50
N ILE A 71 11.13 -12.03 -6.31
CA ILE A 71 10.15 -12.01 -5.22
C ILE A 71 8.79 -11.54 -5.75
N THR A 72 7.73 -12.15 -5.23
CA THR A 72 6.34 -11.77 -5.47
C THR A 72 5.64 -11.58 -4.13
N ILE A 73 5.05 -10.40 -3.91
CA ILE A 73 4.38 -10.02 -2.67
C ILE A 73 2.94 -9.58 -3.00
N PRO A 74 1.94 -10.46 -2.82
CA PRO A 74 0.53 -10.09 -2.97
C PRO A 74 0.07 -9.21 -1.80
N LEU A 75 -0.67 -8.14 -2.11
CA LEU A 75 -1.33 -7.25 -1.16
C LEU A 75 -2.83 -7.27 -1.41
N GLN A 76 -3.62 -7.41 -0.35
CA GLN A 76 -5.06 -7.43 -0.42
C GLN A 76 -5.66 -6.40 0.54
N ARG A 77 -6.65 -5.64 0.06
CA ARG A 77 -7.40 -4.68 0.88
C ARG A 77 -8.38 -5.47 1.78
N ILE A 78 -8.27 -5.30 3.10
CA ILE A 78 -9.05 -6.05 4.11
C ILE A 78 -10.17 -5.24 4.78
N GLY A 79 -10.38 -3.99 4.37
CA GLY A 79 -11.47 -3.15 4.88
C GLY A 79 -12.24 -2.51 3.72
N ALA A 80 -13.50 -2.14 3.96
CA ALA A 80 -14.26 -1.35 3.01
C ALA A 80 -13.44 -0.12 2.59
N PRO A 81 -13.46 0.29 1.30
CA PRO A 81 -12.92 1.59 0.92
C PRO A 81 -13.67 2.62 1.76
N SER A 82 -13.00 3.20 2.75
CA SER A 82 -13.56 4.33 3.47
C SER A 82 -13.83 5.39 2.40
N ALA A 83 -15.10 5.73 2.22
CA ALA A 83 -15.53 6.80 1.33
C ALA A 83 -14.59 8.01 1.53
N PRO A 84 -14.27 8.77 0.47
CA PRO A 84 -13.44 9.96 0.63
C PRO A 84 -14.07 10.79 1.74
N ALA A 85 -13.31 11.03 2.82
CA ALA A 85 -13.76 11.88 3.89
C ALA A 85 -14.05 13.25 3.28
N GLY A 86 -15.32 13.53 3.01
CA GLY A 86 -15.78 14.88 2.71
C GLY A 86 -15.34 15.78 3.87
N PRO A 87 -15.19 17.09 3.64
CA PRO A 87 -14.76 18.00 4.69
C PRO A 87 -15.67 17.82 5.90
N THR A 88 -15.11 17.29 6.99
CA THR A 88 -15.82 17.08 8.25
C THR A 88 -16.39 18.43 8.65
N ALA A 89 -17.71 18.58 8.57
CA ALA A 89 -18.37 19.80 8.98
C ALA A 89 -17.97 20.10 10.44
N PRO A 90 -17.59 21.35 10.78
CA PRO A 90 -17.26 21.69 12.14
C PRO A 90 -18.46 21.38 13.05
N ALA A 91 -18.19 20.70 14.17
CA ALA A 91 -19.20 20.37 15.16
C ALA A 91 -19.97 21.65 15.57
N PRO A 92 -21.31 21.58 15.70
CA PRO A 92 -22.07 22.76 16.11
C PRO A 92 -21.60 23.22 17.50
N PRO A 93 -21.49 24.54 17.74
CA PRO A 93 -21.17 25.03 19.07
C PRO A 93 -22.23 24.54 20.06
N GLY A 94 -21.77 24.00 21.19
CA GLY A 94 -22.64 23.48 22.25
C GLY A 94 -23.61 24.55 22.77
N PRO A 95 -24.72 24.15 23.40
CA PRO A 95 -25.79 25.06 23.79
C PRO A 95 -25.24 26.15 24.72
N ALA A 96 -25.45 27.41 24.34
CA ALA A 96 -25.12 28.56 25.15
C ALA A 96 -25.86 28.46 26.48
N ALA A 97 -25.10 28.35 27.58
CA ALA A 97 -25.64 28.38 28.92
C ALA A 97 -26.43 29.69 29.10
N SER A 98 -27.74 29.56 29.34
CA SER A 98 -28.62 30.66 29.69
C SER A 98 -28.22 31.20 31.06
N ALA A 99 -27.34 32.21 31.08
CA ALA A 99 -27.10 33.01 32.26
C ALA A 99 -28.30 33.96 32.43
N GLY A 100 -29.27 33.53 33.23
CA GLY A 100 -30.28 34.42 33.77
C GLY A 100 -29.61 35.48 34.65
N ARG A 101 -30.02 36.74 34.47
CA ARG A 101 -29.89 37.78 35.50
C ARG A 101 -31.19 38.58 35.50
N GLY A 102 -31.84 38.56 36.66
CA GLY A 102 -32.69 39.67 37.10
C GLY A 102 -31.86 40.82 37.63
#